data_AF-R5XBP4-F1
#
_entry.id   AF-R5XBP4-F1
#
_cell.length_a   1.000
_cell.length_b   1.000
_cell.length_c   1.000
_cell.angle_alpha   90.00
_cell.angle_beta   90.00
_cell.angle_gamma   90.00
#
_symmetry.space_group_name_H-M   'P 1'
#
loop_
_entity.id
_entity.type
_entity.pdbx_description
1 polymer ?
#
loop_
_entity_poly.entity_id
_entity_poly.type
_entity_poly.pdbx_seq_one_letter_code
_entity_poly.pdbx_strand_id
1 'polypeptide(L)'
;MYYSINRDYYDRFNEILFLWKKYIINGKEYTSTERLCLETDLLQRIENLLTEIITELSSIDEKSKVKNIDFDTYRLATLLIRMLSNNECVTEFENILEKEEIETFLCSGKRTGILGSILLEDTFIFKHVGNSSKHGRVYFTFNIEIYEENYVVLYTVTPREMDETEKWNVIFEELKNDFINRLKRTGCNIG
;
A
#
# COMPACT_ATOMS: atom_id res chain seq x y z
N MET A 1 -6.05 -14.48 -12.63
CA MET A 1 -5.82 -13.06 -12.30
C MET A 1 -6.10 -12.93 -10.80
N TYR A 2 -5.10 -12.54 -10.00
CA TYR A 2 -5.06 -12.79 -8.54
C TYR A 2 -5.69 -11.70 -7.66
N TYR A 3 -6.20 -10.62 -8.25
CA TYR A 3 -6.85 -9.50 -7.59
C TYR A 3 -8.21 -9.25 -8.23
N SER A 4 -9.19 -8.89 -7.40
CA SER A 4 -10.55 -8.58 -7.82
C SER A 4 -10.77 -7.09 -7.63
N ILE A 5 -9.92 -6.24 -8.21
CA ILE A 5 -10.08 -4.78 -8.12
C ILE A 5 -11.02 -4.28 -9.21
N ASN A 6 -11.83 -3.27 -8.90
CA ASN A 6 -12.55 -2.53 -9.93
C ASN A 6 -11.53 -1.86 -10.85
N ARG A 7 -11.57 -2.19 -12.14
CA ARG A 7 -10.59 -1.72 -13.12
C ARG A 7 -10.60 -0.19 -13.28
N ASP A 8 -11.79 0.42 -13.22
CA ASP A 8 -11.91 1.88 -13.28
C ASP A 8 -11.19 2.55 -12.09
N TYR A 9 -11.44 2.03 -10.89
CA TYR A 9 -10.80 2.54 -9.67
C TYR A 9 -9.28 2.35 -9.71
N TYR A 10 -8.81 1.21 -10.21
CA TYR A 10 -7.38 0.96 -10.38
C TYR A 10 -6.73 1.94 -11.37
N ASP A 11 -7.33 2.15 -12.54
CA ASP A 11 -6.79 3.04 -13.57
C ASP A 11 -6.74 4.49 -13.06
N ARG A 12 -7.82 4.97 -12.43
CA ARG A 12 -7.87 6.31 -11.81
C ARG A 12 -6.89 6.46 -10.65
N PHE A 13 -6.71 5.43 -9.84
CA PHE A 13 -5.70 5.43 -8.78
C PHE A 13 -4.29 5.53 -9.36
N ASN A 14 -3.98 4.83 -10.46
CA ASN A 14 -2.66 4.94 -11.09
C ASN A 14 -2.39 6.34 -11.63
N GLU A 15 -3.40 7.03 -12.17
CA GLU A 15 -3.27 8.44 -12.56
C GLU A 15 -2.96 9.33 -11.35
N ILE A 16 -3.69 9.13 -10.24
CA ILE A 16 -3.45 9.84 -8.98
C ILE A 16 -2.04 9.57 -8.46
N LEU A 17 -1.62 8.31 -8.43
CA LEU A 17 -0.29 7.90 -7.98
C LEU A 17 0.81 8.55 -8.82
N PHE A 18 0.64 8.60 -10.13
CA PHE A 18 1.57 9.27 -11.04
C PHE A 18 1.69 10.77 -10.73
N LEU A 19 0.56 11.46 -10.55
CA LEU A 19 0.54 12.88 -10.19
C LEU A 19 1.12 13.13 -8.79
N TRP A 20 0.80 12.29 -7.82
CA TRP A 20 1.33 12.35 -6.46
C TRP A 20 2.86 12.21 -6.46
N LYS A 21 3.41 11.22 -7.18
CA LYS A 21 4.86 11.06 -7.35
C LYS A 21 5.49 12.28 -8.02
N LYS A 22 4.86 12.83 -9.06
CA LYS A 22 5.31 14.05 -9.73
C LYS A 22 5.33 15.26 -8.78
N TYR A 23 4.33 15.37 -7.90
CA TYR A 23 4.24 16.42 -6.88
C TYR A 23 5.31 16.27 -5.79
N ILE A 24 5.52 15.06 -5.26
CA ILE A 24 6.49 14.81 -4.17
C ILE A 24 7.94 14.86 -4.67
N ILE A 25 8.25 14.21 -5.79
CA ILE A 25 9.63 14.06 -6.29
C ILE A 25 10.11 15.34 -7.00
N ASN A 26 9.29 15.87 -7.93
CA ASN A 26 9.68 17.03 -8.75
C ASN A 26 9.12 18.35 -8.22
N GLY A 27 8.45 18.35 -7.05
CA GLY A 27 7.80 19.52 -6.46
C GLY A 27 8.69 20.73 -6.24
N LYS A 28 10.02 20.53 -6.21
CA LYS A 28 11.03 21.58 -6.06
C LYS A 28 11.39 22.30 -7.36
N GLU A 29 11.09 21.70 -8.52
CA GLU A 29 11.39 22.25 -9.84
C GLU A 29 10.25 23.12 -10.39
N TYR A 30 9.03 22.97 -9.84
CA TYR A 30 7.88 23.77 -10.23
C TYR A 30 7.89 25.18 -9.61
N THR A 31 7.36 26.13 -10.37
CA THR A 31 6.97 27.43 -9.80
C THR A 31 5.87 27.25 -8.75
N SER A 32 5.71 28.24 -7.87
CA SER A 32 4.65 28.22 -6.85
C SER A 32 3.25 28.05 -7.45
N THR A 33 2.99 28.63 -8.62
CA THR A 33 1.71 28.52 -9.33
C THR A 33 1.48 27.11 -9.87
N GLU A 34 2.47 26.53 -10.53
CA GLU A 34 2.37 25.16 -11.06
C GLU A 34 2.18 24.14 -9.94
N ARG A 35 2.88 24.34 -8.82
CA ARG A 35 2.74 23.50 -7.64
C ARG A 35 1.33 23.57 -7.04
N LEU A 36 0.77 24.77 -6.91
CA LEU A 36 -0.60 24.97 -6.41
C LEU A 36 -1.64 24.32 -7.34
N CYS A 37 -1.48 24.47 -8.67
CA CYS A 37 -2.36 23.83 -9.63
C CYS A 37 -2.29 22.29 -9.56
N LEU A 38 -1.09 21.72 -9.46
CA LEU A 38 -0.89 20.27 -9.30
C LEU A 38 -1.49 19.75 -8.00
N GLU A 39 -1.28 20.47 -6.89
CA GLU A 39 -1.86 20.13 -5.59
C GLU A 39 -3.38 20.14 -5.64
N THR A 40 -3.98 21.15 -6.26
CA THR A 40 -5.43 21.29 -6.36
C THR A 40 -6.05 20.18 -7.22
N ASP A 41 -5.45 19.87 -8.39
CA ASP A 41 -5.91 18.77 -9.24
C ASP A 41 -5.76 17.41 -8.54
N LEU A 42 -4.65 17.19 -7.85
CA LEU A 42 -4.39 15.97 -7.10
C LEU A 42 -5.41 15.77 -5.97
N LEU A 43 -5.65 16.80 -5.15
CA LEU A 43 -6.62 16.76 -4.07
C LEU A 43 -8.03 16.46 -4.61
N GLN A 44 -8.45 17.17 -5.67
CA GLN A 44 -9.76 16.97 -6.27
C GLN A 44 -9.95 15.53 -6.79
N ARG A 45 -8.93 14.96 -7.43
CA ARG A 45 -8.97 13.58 -7.94
C ARG A 45 -9.05 12.56 -6.82
N ILE A 46 -8.27 12.77 -5.75
CA ILE A 46 -8.30 11.91 -4.56
C ILE A 46 -9.68 11.97 -3.92
N GLU A 47 -10.21 13.17 -3.64
CA GLU A 47 -11.52 13.36 -3.00
C GLU A 47 -12.65 12.71 -3.81
N ASN A 48 -12.65 12.87 -5.14
CA ASN A 48 -13.66 12.26 -6.00
C ASN A 48 -13.65 10.73 -5.91
N LEU A 49 -12.48 10.10 -6.09
CA LEU A 49 -12.37 8.64 -6.05
C LEU A 49 -12.64 8.10 -4.64
N LEU A 50 -12.14 8.77 -3.60
CA LEU A 50 -12.37 8.37 -2.22
C LEU A 50 -13.85 8.44 -1.85
N THR A 51 -14.56 9.48 -2.28
CA THR A 51 -16.00 9.64 -2.05
C THR A 51 -16.81 8.52 -2.68
N GLU A 52 -16.49 8.15 -3.92
CA GLU A 52 -17.15 7.03 -4.61
C GLU A 52 -16.92 5.71 -3.88
N ILE A 53 -15.67 5.43 -3.51
CA ILE A 53 -15.30 4.21 -2.79
C ILE A 53 -16.00 4.14 -1.43
N ILE A 54 -15.98 5.22 -0.65
CA ILE A 54 -16.65 5.28 0.65
C ILE A 54 -18.16 5.06 0.48
N THR A 55 -18.77 5.66 -0.55
CA THR A 55 -20.20 5.48 -0.85
C THR A 55 -20.51 4.02 -1.18
N GLU A 56 -19.70 3.37 -2.02
CA GLU A 56 -19.83 1.96 -2.39
C GLU A 56 -19.74 1.06 -1.14
N LEU A 57 -18.69 1.21 -0.35
CA LEU A 57 -18.46 0.37 0.83
C LEU A 57 -19.49 0.62 1.95
N SER A 58 -19.95 1.87 2.11
CA SER A 58 -20.98 2.23 3.09
C SER A 58 -22.34 1.60 2.77
N SER A 59 -22.58 1.20 1.51
CA SER A 59 -23.80 0.49 1.11
C SER A 59 -23.86 -0.95 1.67
N ILE A 60 -22.73 -1.52 2.09
CA ILE A 60 -22.67 -2.85 2.69
C ILE A 60 -23.23 -2.77 4.11
N ASP A 61 -24.29 -3.52 4.38
CA ASP A 61 -25.01 -3.55 5.65
C ASP A 61 -24.69 -4.78 6.50
N GLU A 62 -24.13 -5.84 5.91
CA GLU A 62 -23.82 -7.09 6.61
C GLU A 62 -22.51 -7.73 6.09
N LYS A 63 -21.74 -8.34 7.00
CA LYS A 63 -20.49 -9.06 6.67
C LYS A 63 -20.68 -10.17 5.64
N SER A 64 -21.86 -10.81 5.62
CA SER A 64 -22.23 -11.88 4.69
C SER A 64 -22.26 -11.43 3.23
N LYS A 65 -22.44 -10.12 2.99
CA LYS A 65 -22.53 -9.52 1.65
C LYS A 65 -21.20 -8.99 1.13
N VAL A 66 -20.17 -8.99 1.98
CA VAL A 66 -18.80 -8.58 1.61
C VAL A 66 -18.23 -9.58 0.61
N LYS A 67 -17.81 -9.07 -0.54
CA LYS A 67 -17.18 -9.78 -1.64
C LYS A 67 -15.67 -9.58 -1.58
N ASN A 68 -14.93 -10.41 -2.33
CA ASN A 68 -13.48 -10.30 -2.40
C ASN A 68 -13.01 -8.92 -2.93
N ILE A 69 -13.79 -8.32 -3.84
CA ILE A 69 -13.51 -6.99 -4.40
C ILE A 69 -13.54 -5.88 -3.35
N ASP A 70 -14.40 -5.99 -2.34
CA ASP A 70 -14.57 -4.94 -1.34
C ASP A 70 -13.32 -4.77 -0.46
N PHE A 71 -12.55 -5.86 -0.25
CA PHE A 71 -11.26 -5.78 0.45
C PHE A 71 -10.22 -4.98 -0.34
N ASP A 72 -10.14 -5.20 -1.65
CA ASP A 72 -9.24 -4.49 -2.56
C ASP A 72 -9.69 -3.01 -2.68
N THR A 73 -10.99 -2.77 -2.77
CA THR A 73 -11.62 -1.43 -2.80
C THR A 73 -11.35 -0.65 -1.50
N TYR A 74 -11.54 -1.26 -0.34
CA TYR A 74 -11.22 -0.63 0.95
C TYR A 74 -9.73 -0.33 1.08
N ARG A 75 -8.85 -1.23 0.58
CA ARG A 75 -7.41 -0.94 0.54
C ARG A 75 -7.15 0.33 -0.27
N LEU A 76 -7.73 0.46 -1.45
CA LEU A 76 -7.58 1.66 -2.28
C LEU A 76 -7.95 2.94 -1.54
N ALA A 77 -9.04 2.93 -0.75
CA ALA A 77 -9.43 4.05 0.11
C ALA A 77 -8.32 4.42 1.11
N THR A 78 -7.78 3.43 1.83
CA THR A 78 -6.69 3.68 2.79
C THR A 78 -5.45 4.28 2.13
N LEU A 79 -5.15 3.87 0.89
CA LEU A 79 -4.03 4.40 0.12
C LEU A 79 -4.25 5.88 -0.26
N LEU A 80 -5.45 6.22 -0.73
CA LEU A 80 -5.83 7.59 -1.04
C LEU A 80 -5.74 8.51 0.18
N ILE A 81 -6.19 8.07 1.36
CA ILE A 81 -6.09 8.86 2.59
C ILE A 81 -4.63 9.08 3.02
N ARG A 82 -3.74 8.10 2.80
CA ARG A 82 -2.29 8.28 3.03
C ARG A 82 -1.71 9.37 2.16
N MET A 83 -2.07 9.37 0.87
CA MET A 83 -1.61 10.39 -0.07
C MET A 83 -2.04 11.80 0.38
N LEU A 84 -3.25 11.97 0.94
CA LEU A 84 -3.71 13.23 1.54
C LEU A 84 -2.90 13.64 2.76
N SER A 85 -2.47 12.67 3.56
CA SER A 85 -1.76 12.93 4.82
C SER A 85 -0.27 13.26 4.62
N ASN A 86 0.26 13.10 3.40
CA ASN A 86 1.71 13.17 3.09
C ASN A 86 2.58 12.35 4.05
N ASN A 87 2.03 11.28 4.61
CA ASN A 87 2.64 10.58 5.73
C ASN A 87 2.96 9.16 5.28
N GLU A 88 4.25 8.87 5.14
CA GLU A 88 4.80 7.63 4.58
C GLU A 88 4.46 6.39 5.43
N CYS A 89 3.96 6.58 6.65
CA CYS A 89 3.73 5.49 7.59
C CYS A 89 2.51 5.74 8.50
N VAL A 90 1.32 5.96 7.93
CA VAL A 90 0.09 5.94 8.74
C VAL A 90 -0.33 4.50 8.98
N THR A 91 -0.04 4.00 10.18
CA THR A 91 -0.46 2.68 10.68
C THR A 91 -1.86 2.68 11.29
N GLU A 92 -2.43 3.86 11.56
CA GLU A 92 -3.72 4.02 12.25
C GLU A 92 -4.54 5.11 11.56
N PHE A 93 -5.67 4.72 10.95
CA PHE A 93 -6.71 5.67 10.52
C PHE A 93 -7.82 5.66 11.57
N GLU A 94 -8.42 6.82 11.83
CA GLU A 94 -9.79 6.84 12.35
C GLU A 94 -10.69 6.07 11.37
N ASN A 95 -11.76 5.44 11.88
CA ASN A 95 -12.69 4.66 11.07
C ASN A 95 -13.14 5.47 9.84
N ILE A 96 -12.84 4.97 8.64
CA ILE A 96 -13.19 5.56 7.34
C ILE A 96 -14.69 5.39 7.09
N LEU A 97 -15.27 4.29 7.59
CA LEU A 97 -16.67 3.95 7.46
C LEU A 97 -17.37 4.14 8.81
N GLU A 98 -18.60 4.63 8.79
CA GLU A 98 -19.43 4.75 10.01
C GLU A 98 -19.71 3.39 10.67
N LYS A 99 -19.71 2.31 9.87
CA LYS A 99 -19.99 0.94 10.31
C LYS A 99 -18.70 0.22 10.71
N GLU A 100 -18.26 0.46 11.95
CA GLU A 100 -17.02 -0.11 12.53
C GLU A 100 -16.90 -1.64 12.35
N GLU A 101 -18.02 -2.37 12.46
CA GLU A 101 -18.03 -3.83 12.34
C GLU A 101 -17.68 -4.32 10.91
N ILE A 102 -18.13 -3.58 9.90
CA ILE A 102 -17.83 -3.85 8.48
C ILE A 102 -16.40 -3.43 8.18
N GLU A 103 -15.98 -2.27 8.66
CA GLU A 103 -14.61 -1.77 8.47
C GLU A 103 -13.58 -2.71 9.09
N THR A 104 -13.80 -3.14 10.34
CA THR A 104 -12.93 -4.13 11.00
C THR A 104 -12.84 -5.42 10.18
N PHE A 105 -13.94 -5.85 9.58
CA PHE A 105 -13.97 -7.03 8.73
C PHE A 105 -13.16 -6.83 7.44
N LEU A 106 -13.33 -5.69 6.76
CA LEU A 106 -12.57 -5.31 5.56
C LEU A 106 -11.06 -5.17 5.85
N CYS A 107 -10.70 -4.59 7.00
CA CYS A 107 -9.32 -4.55 7.49
C CYS A 107 -8.71 -5.95 7.68
N SER A 108 -9.52 -6.91 8.14
CA SER A 108 -9.08 -8.27 8.46
C SER A 108 -9.00 -9.23 7.26
N GLY A 109 -9.51 -8.81 6.09
CA GLY A 109 -9.53 -9.61 4.87
C GLY A 109 -8.16 -10.12 4.43
N LYS A 110 -8.07 -11.38 4.00
CA LYS A 110 -6.80 -12.01 3.58
C LYS A 110 -6.36 -11.56 2.18
N ARG A 111 -5.04 -11.29 2.09
CA ARG A 111 -4.15 -11.01 0.91
C ARG A 111 -3.70 -9.55 0.72
N THR A 112 -3.62 -8.84 1.84
CA THR A 112 -3.46 -7.40 1.97
C THR A 112 -2.04 -6.84 1.86
N GLY A 113 -1.00 -7.67 1.96
CA GLY A 113 0.36 -7.12 2.08
C GLY A 113 1.11 -6.88 0.78
N ILE A 114 0.88 -7.69 -0.26
CA ILE A 114 1.56 -7.54 -1.56
C ILE A 114 0.99 -6.33 -2.33
N LEU A 115 -0.32 -6.07 -2.23
CA LEU A 115 -0.93 -4.87 -2.81
C LEU A 115 -0.45 -3.59 -2.11
N GLY A 116 -0.20 -3.63 -0.80
CA GLY A 116 0.35 -2.48 -0.05
C GLY A 116 1.73 -2.06 -0.55
N SER A 117 2.62 -3.03 -0.78
CA SER A 117 3.93 -2.79 -1.39
C SER A 117 3.83 -2.42 -2.87
N ILE A 118 2.96 -3.07 -3.66
CA ILE A 118 2.78 -2.72 -5.09
C ILE A 118 2.27 -1.28 -5.27
N LEU A 119 1.37 -0.81 -4.40
CA LEU A 119 0.61 0.41 -4.68
C LEU A 119 1.10 1.66 -3.95
N LEU A 120 1.85 1.58 -2.84
CA LEU A 120 2.23 2.80 -2.11
C LEU A 120 3.51 2.81 -1.27
N GLU A 121 4.03 1.68 -0.80
CA GLU A 121 5.16 1.70 0.14
C GLU A 121 6.45 1.16 -0.48
N ASP A 122 7.57 1.90 -0.32
CA ASP A 122 8.92 1.42 -0.64
C ASP A 122 9.27 0.14 0.13
N THR A 123 8.60 -0.08 1.27
CA THR A 123 8.79 -1.20 2.18
C THR A 123 7.48 -1.43 2.95
N PHE A 124 6.83 -2.60 2.84
CA PHE A 124 5.63 -2.97 3.62
C PHE A 124 5.88 -4.24 4.46
N ILE A 125 5.49 -4.21 5.75
CA ILE A 125 5.66 -5.30 6.72
C ILE A 125 4.31 -5.72 7.27
N PHE A 126 4.01 -7.03 7.31
CA PHE A 126 2.80 -7.55 7.97
C PHE A 126 2.97 -8.92 8.61
N LYS A 127 2.25 -9.16 9.71
CA LYS A 127 2.22 -10.46 10.41
C LYS A 127 0.93 -11.22 10.09
N HIS A 128 1.05 -12.50 9.73
CA HIS A 128 -0.12 -13.35 9.52
C HIS A 128 -0.65 -13.91 10.84
N VAL A 129 -1.84 -13.46 11.24
CA VAL A 129 -2.49 -13.83 12.51
C VAL A 129 -3.50 -14.99 12.37
N GLY A 130 -3.66 -15.59 11.19
CA GLY A 130 -4.65 -16.66 10.98
C GLY A 130 -4.30 -18.02 11.63
N ASN A 131 -5.30 -18.87 11.82
CA ASN A 131 -5.23 -20.20 12.47
C ASN A 131 -4.59 -21.32 11.62
N SER A 132 -3.71 -20.98 10.68
CA SER A 132 -3.05 -21.97 9.82
C SER A 132 -1.63 -22.28 10.31
N SER A 133 -0.96 -23.24 9.68
CA SER A 133 0.49 -23.48 9.87
C SER A 133 1.38 -22.29 9.51
N LYS A 134 0.81 -21.21 8.97
CA LYS A 134 1.47 -19.93 8.67
C LYS A 134 1.29 -18.90 9.79
N HIS A 135 0.66 -19.27 10.90
CA HIS A 135 0.45 -18.39 12.04
C HIS A 135 1.78 -17.79 12.54
N GLY A 136 1.78 -16.49 12.78
CA GLY A 136 2.91 -15.72 13.27
C GLY A 136 3.99 -15.39 12.24
N ARG A 137 3.89 -15.86 10.99
CA ARG A 137 4.84 -15.48 9.92
C ARG A 137 4.78 -13.98 9.68
N VAL A 138 5.94 -13.35 9.59
CA VAL A 138 6.09 -11.96 9.19
C VAL A 138 6.48 -11.95 7.72
N TYR A 139 5.85 -11.09 6.96
CA TYR A 139 6.11 -10.87 5.57
C TYR A 139 6.66 -9.47 5.42
N PHE A 140 7.70 -9.35 4.60
CA PHE A 140 8.38 -8.12 4.30
C PHE A 140 8.43 -7.98 2.78
N THR A 141 8.10 -6.80 2.28
CA THR A 141 7.98 -6.57 0.84
C THR A 141 8.53 -5.21 0.45
N PHE A 142 9.15 -5.11 -0.72
CA PHE A 142 9.58 -3.85 -1.31
C PHE A 142 9.61 -3.95 -2.83
N ASN A 143 9.56 -2.79 -3.49
CA ASN A 143 9.73 -2.71 -4.94
C ASN A 143 11.20 -2.51 -5.31
N ILE A 144 11.59 -3.03 -6.47
CA ILE A 144 12.90 -2.79 -7.06
C ILE A 144 12.77 -2.74 -8.57
N GLU A 145 13.39 -1.76 -9.21
CA GLU A 145 13.52 -1.72 -10.66
C GLU A 145 14.78 -2.47 -11.08
N ILE A 146 14.65 -3.46 -11.96
CA ILE A 146 15.77 -4.21 -12.52
C ILE A 146 15.61 -4.18 -14.04
N TYR A 147 16.59 -3.60 -14.75
CA TYR A 147 16.52 -3.42 -16.21
C TYR A 147 15.23 -2.73 -16.69
N GLU A 148 14.84 -1.62 -16.05
CA GLU A 148 13.64 -0.83 -16.40
C GLU A 148 12.30 -1.59 -16.19
N GLU A 149 12.35 -2.75 -15.53
CA GLU A 149 11.17 -3.51 -15.14
C GLU A 149 10.98 -3.48 -13.62
N ASN A 150 9.74 -3.26 -13.17
CA ASN A 150 9.40 -3.22 -11.75
C ASN A 150 9.14 -4.63 -11.20
N TYR A 151 9.88 -4.99 -10.15
CA TYR A 151 9.72 -6.24 -9.43
C TYR A 151 9.26 -5.98 -7.99
N VAL A 152 8.47 -6.90 -7.45
CA VAL A 152 8.11 -6.94 -6.03
C VAL A 152 8.89 -8.06 -5.38
N VAL A 153 9.71 -7.72 -4.40
CA VAL A 153 10.44 -8.70 -3.59
C VAL A 153 9.59 -9.02 -2.36
N LEU A 154 9.38 -10.31 -2.09
CA LEU A 154 8.64 -10.79 -0.92
C LEU A 154 9.53 -11.73 -0.09
N TYR A 155 9.84 -11.30 1.13
CA TYR A 155 10.43 -12.13 2.17
C TYR A 155 9.35 -12.67 3.10
N THR A 156 9.57 -13.88 3.59
CA THR A 156 8.74 -14.49 4.63
C THR A 156 9.67 -14.99 5.73
N VAL A 157 9.49 -14.47 6.94
CA VAL A 157 10.24 -14.86 8.13
C VAL A 157 9.33 -15.62 9.08
N THR A 158 9.85 -16.70 9.67
CA THR A 158 9.10 -17.55 10.58
C THR A 158 9.36 -17.12 12.02
N PRO A 159 8.34 -17.05 12.90
CA PRO A 159 8.48 -16.47 14.24
C PRO A 159 9.47 -17.19 15.18
N ARG A 160 9.96 -18.39 14.85
CA ARG A 160 11.03 -19.05 15.61
C ARG A 160 12.39 -18.38 15.44
N GLU A 161 12.55 -17.56 14.41
CA GLU A 161 13.76 -16.81 14.08
C GLU A 161 13.70 -15.38 14.61
N MET A 162 12.72 -15.06 15.48
CA MET A 162 12.36 -13.68 15.80
C MET A 162 12.28 -13.43 17.31
N ASP A 163 13.07 -12.47 17.81
CA ASP A 163 13.03 -12.01 19.20
C ASP A 163 12.04 -10.82 19.33
N GLU A 164 11.11 -10.88 20.28
CA GLU A 164 10.07 -9.87 20.47
C GLU A 164 10.62 -8.49 20.89
N THR A 165 11.90 -8.42 21.27
CA THR A 165 12.59 -7.19 21.67
C THR A 165 13.28 -6.42 20.52
N GLU A 166 13.33 -6.98 19.31
CA GLU A 166 14.06 -6.38 18.19
C GLU A 166 13.28 -5.26 17.45
N LYS A 167 14.00 -4.22 17.05
CA LYS A 167 13.48 -3.15 16.19
C LYS A 167 13.41 -3.65 14.74
N TRP A 168 12.35 -4.36 14.41
CA TRP A 168 12.11 -4.99 13.10
C TRP A 168 12.39 -4.13 11.87
N ASN A 169 12.05 -2.83 11.93
CA ASN A 169 12.33 -1.91 10.83
C ASN A 169 13.82 -1.85 10.48
N VAL A 170 14.73 -1.98 11.47
CA VAL A 170 16.18 -1.96 11.24
C VAL A 170 16.62 -3.22 10.51
N ILE A 171 16.19 -4.40 10.99
CA ILE A 171 16.55 -5.70 10.40
C ILE A 171 16.05 -5.79 8.95
N PHE A 172 14.82 -5.34 8.71
CA PHE A 172 14.22 -5.40 7.39
C PHE A 172 14.88 -4.44 6.40
N GLU A 173 15.31 -3.24 6.84
CA GLU A 173 16.12 -2.35 6.03
C GLU A 173 17.52 -2.90 5.76
N GLU A 174 18.14 -3.61 6.71
CA GLU A 174 19.42 -4.31 6.48
C GLU A 174 19.27 -5.42 5.43
N LEU A 175 18.20 -6.22 5.50
CA LEU A 175 17.91 -7.27 4.52
C LEU A 175 17.66 -6.69 3.11
N LYS A 176 16.92 -5.58 3.02
CA LYS A 176 16.72 -4.84 1.77
C LYS A 176 18.06 -4.41 1.18
N ASN A 177 18.89 -3.77 1.98
CA ASN A 177 20.20 -3.27 1.55
C ASN A 177 21.15 -4.41 1.15
N ASP A 178 21.19 -5.53 1.89
CA ASP A 178 21.99 -6.70 1.52
C ASP A 178 21.55 -7.26 0.16
N PHE A 179 20.24 -7.41 -0.06
CA PHE A 179 19.69 -7.88 -1.33
C PHE A 179 20.07 -6.96 -2.50
N ILE A 180 19.84 -5.64 -2.36
CA ILE A 180 20.20 -4.65 -3.37
C ILE A 180 21.71 -4.68 -3.66
N ASN A 181 22.54 -4.75 -2.61
CA ASN A 181 23.99 -4.79 -2.77
C ASN A 181 24.48 -6.06 -3.48
N ARG A 182 23.83 -7.21 -3.24
CA ARG A 182 24.13 -8.45 -3.98
C ARG A 182 23.79 -8.31 -5.45
N LEU A 183 22.65 -7.74 -5.79
CA LEU A 183 22.27 -7.49 -7.19
C LEU A 183 23.23 -6.51 -7.88
N LYS A 184 23.68 -5.45 -7.19
CA LYS A 184 24.69 -4.53 -7.72
C LYS A 184 26.01 -5.26 -8.02
N ARG A 185 26.43 -6.18 -7.16
CA ARG A 185 27.65 -6.99 -7.35
C ARG A 185 27.55 -7.97 -8.52
N THR A 186 26.34 -8.42 -8.88
CA THR A 186 26.12 -9.29 -10.05
C THR A 186 26.05 -8.52 -11.36
N GLY A 187 26.20 -7.18 -11.34
CA GLY A 187 26.14 -6.34 -12.53
C GLY A 187 24.71 -6.03 -13.00
N CYS A 188 23.70 -6.25 -12.15
CA CYS A 188 22.34 -5.84 -12.46
C CYS A 188 22.23 -4.32 -12.48
N ASN A 189 21.56 -3.76 -13.49
CA ASN A 189 21.17 -2.36 -13.49
C ASN A 189 19.94 -2.19 -12.59
N ILE A 190 20.08 -1.38 -11.54
CA ILE A 190 19.04 -1.15 -10.52
C ILE A 190 18.73 0.34 -10.47
N GLY A 191 17.45 0.68 -10.61
CA GLY A 191 16.89 2.04 -10.50
C GLY A 191 16.11 2.22 -9.21
#